data_AF-A0A4U9D195-F1
#
_entry.id   AF-A0A4U9D195-F1
#
_cell.length_a   1.000
_cell.length_b   1.000
_cell.length_c   1.000
_cell.angle_alpha   90.00
_cell.angle_beta   90.00
_cell.angle_gamma   90.00
#
_symmetry.space_group_name_H-M   'P 1'
#
loop_
_entity.id
_entity.type
_entity.pdbx_description
1 polymer ?
#
loop_
_entity_poly.entity_id
_entity_poly.type
_entity_poly.pdbx_seq_one_letter_code
_entity_poly.pdbx_strand_id
1 'polypeptide(L)' 'MLVLAEGELVEGKTLQLGDTNALFRFRKGLRAFVDEWSACGPTHHCAMGRGYHAQAFHKLGQLLKIPVHEV' A
#
# COMPACT_ATOMS: atom_id res chain seq x y z
N MET A 1 -12.16 8.19 2.21
CA MET A 1 -11.33 7.39 3.15
C MET A 1 -9.97 7.19 2.50
N LEU A 2 -8.89 7.31 3.26
CA LEU A 2 -7.55 6.91 2.83
C LEU A 2 -7.35 5.45 3.22
N VAL A 3 -7.00 4.60 2.26
CA VAL A 3 -6.59 3.22 2.50
C VAL A 3 -5.08 3.17 2.34
N LEU A 4 -4.39 2.68 3.36
CA LEU A 4 -2.93 2.65 3.45
C LEU A 4 -2.48 1.20 3.59
N ALA A 5 -1.28 0.91 3.10
CA ALA A 5 -0.61 -0.34 3.38
C ALA A 5 0.90 -0.12 3.42
N GLU A 6 1.57 -0.87 4.28
CA GLU A 6 3.02 -0.85 4.39
C GLU A 6 3.59 -2.23 4.04
N GLY A 7 4.62 -2.22 3.20
CA GLY A 7 5.28 -3.41 2.73
C GLY A 7 6.73 -3.14 2.40
N GLU A 8 7.48 -4.21 2.18
CA GLU A 8 8.89 -4.15 1.84
C GLU A 8 9.07 -4.31 0.34
N LEU A 9 9.86 -3.41 -0.25
CA LEU A 9 10.41 -3.65 -1.58
C LEU A 9 11.50 -4.72 -1.45
N VAL A 10 11.35 -5.82 -2.16
CA VAL A 10 12.28 -6.94 -2.10
C VAL A 10 12.97 -7.14 -3.45
N GLU A 11 14.21 -7.64 -3.39
CA GLU A 11 14.94 -8.00 -4.61
C GLU A 11 14.24 -9.15 -5.34
N GLY A 12 14.29 -9.10 -6.67
CA GLY A 12 13.67 -10.08 -7.54
C GLY A 12 14.27 -10.02 -8.94
N LYS A 13 13.87 -10.95 -9.80
CA LYS A 13 14.30 -10.96 -11.20
C LYS A 13 13.70 -9.74 -11.92
N THR A 14 14.52 -9.03 -12.69
CA THR A 14 14.01 -8.03 -13.63
C THR A 14 13.18 -8.71 -14.70
N LEU A 15 11.92 -8.31 -14.81
CA LEU A 15 11.00 -8.84 -15.81
C LEU A 15 11.22 -8.11 -17.14
N GLN A 16 11.31 -8.86 -18.24
CA GLN A 16 11.48 -8.31 -19.61
C GLN A 16 10.13 -7.92 -20.21
N LEU A 17 9.38 -7.07 -19.50
CA LEU A 17 8.00 -6.69 -19.86
C LEU A 17 7.91 -5.29 -20.48
N GLY A 18 9.01 -4.54 -20.54
CA GLY A 18 9.05 -3.17 -21.08
C GLY A 18 8.77 -2.07 -20.05
N ASP A 19 8.31 -2.43 -18.85
CA ASP A 19 7.96 -1.49 -17.78
C ASP A 19 8.80 -1.66 -16.51
N THR A 20 8.89 -0.58 -15.73
CA THR A 20 9.48 -0.62 -14.38
C THR A 20 8.53 -1.36 -13.45
N ASN A 21 9.04 -2.40 -12.80
CA ASN A 21 8.27 -3.23 -11.88
C ASN A 21 8.87 -3.16 -10.47
N ALA A 22 8.00 -3.28 -9.47
CA ALA A 22 8.39 -3.35 -8.06
C ALA A 22 7.82 -4.63 -7.44
N LEU A 23 8.66 -5.40 -6.76
CA LEU A 23 8.24 -6.61 -6.06
C LEU A 23 8.05 -6.28 -4.58
N PHE A 24 6.80 -6.40 -4.11
CA PHE A 24 6.44 -6.10 -2.73
C PHE A 24 6.21 -7.37 -1.91
N ARG A 25 6.67 -7.33 -0.66
CA ARG A 25 6.31 -8.30 0.37
C ARG A 25 5.53 -7.59 1.46
N PHE A 26 4.27 -8.00 1.65
CA PHE A 26 3.45 -7.56 2.76
C PHE A 26 3.58 -8.53 3.93
N ARG A 27 3.67 -8.02 5.16
CA ARG A 27 3.87 -8.83 6.38
C ARG A 27 2.81 -9.92 6.56
N LYS A 28 1.56 -9.63 6.19
CA LYS A 28 0.41 -10.56 6.25
C LYS A 28 0.33 -11.54 5.08
N GLY A 29 1.27 -11.46 4.13
CA GLY A 29 1.26 -12.23 2.90
C GLY A 29 0.32 -11.65 1.84
N LEU A 30 0.59 -11.99 0.58
CA LEU A 30 -0.10 -11.40 -0.58
C LEU A 30 -1.61 -11.64 -0.57
N ARG A 31 -2.05 -12.86 -0.23
CA ARG A 31 -3.48 -13.21 -0.25
C ARG A 31 -4.28 -12.36 0.73
N ALA A 32 -3.89 -12.35 2.00
CA ALA A 32 -4.58 -11.57 3.02
C ALA A 32 -4.57 -10.07 2.71
N PHE A 33 -3.43 -9.55 2.22
CA PHE A 33 -3.34 -8.16 1.77
C PHE A 33 -4.35 -7.84 0.66
N VAL A 34 -4.42 -8.66 -0.40
CA VAL A 34 -5.34 -8.43 -1.52
C VAL A 34 -6.79 -8.52 -1.06
N ASP A 35 -7.13 -9.49 -0.21
CA ASP A 35 -8.50 -9.68 0.28
C ASP A 35 -8.95 -8.47 1.12
N GLU A 36 -8.13 -8.02 2.08
CA GLU A 36 -8.45 -6.87 2.94
C GLU A 36 -8.45 -5.54 2.17
N TRP A 37 -7.49 -5.34 1.26
CA TRP A 37 -7.43 -4.14 0.41
C TRP A 37 -8.68 -4.05 -0.47
N SER A 38 -9.06 -5.17 -1.09
CA SER A 38 -10.23 -5.24 -1.96
C SER A 38 -11.54 -5.05 -1.18
N ALA A 39 -11.62 -5.57 0.04
CA ALA A 39 -12.78 -5.38 0.92
C ALA A 39 -13.05 -3.90 1.26
N CYS A 40 -12.00 -3.05 1.23
CA CYS A 40 -12.14 -1.60 1.43
C CYS A 40 -12.72 -0.86 0.20
N GLY A 41 -12.79 -1.52 -0.97
CA GLY A 41 -13.26 -0.94 -2.23
C GLY A 41 -12.48 0.27 -2.79
N PRO A 42 -11.13 0.37 -2.67
CA PRO A 42 -10.36 1.48 -3.25
C PRO A 42 -10.19 1.36 -4.77
N THR A 43 -9.67 2.41 -5.40
CA THR A 43 -9.24 2.36 -6.81
C THR A 43 -8.00 1.47 -6.98
N HIS A 44 -7.76 0.98 -8.21
CA HIS A 44 -6.56 0.20 -8.52
C HIS A 44 -5.28 1.07 -8.62
N HIS A 45 -5.42 2.37 -8.88
CA HIS A 45 -4.30 3.32 -8.79
C HIS A 45 -3.99 3.65 -7.33
N CYS A 46 -2.71 3.72 -6.99
CA CYS A 46 -2.23 4.12 -5.67
C CYS A 46 -0.99 5.04 -5.79
N ALA A 47 -0.75 5.83 -4.74
CA ALA A 47 0.50 6.56 -4.58
C ALA A 47 1.47 5.69 -3.77
N MET A 48 2.68 5.49 -4.30
CA MET A 48 3.74 4.72 -3.64
C MET A 48 4.86 5.65 -3.17
N GLY A 49 5.35 5.43 -1.95
CA GLY A 49 6.45 6.17 -1.35
C GLY A 49 7.46 5.24 -0.68
N ARG A 50 8.69 5.73 -0.47
CA ARG A 50 9.72 4.98 0.27
C ARG A 50 9.68 5.31 1.75
N GLY A 51 9.78 4.28 2.59
CA GLY A 51 9.74 4.38 4.04
C GLY A 51 8.34 4.12 4.61
N TYR A 52 8.27 4.03 5.94
CA TYR A 52 7.06 3.76 6.69
C TYR A 52 6.46 5.09 7.18
N HIS A 53 5.29 5.45 6.65
CA HIS A 53 4.64 6.76 6.82
C HIS A 53 3.20 6.66 7.34
N ALA A 54 2.70 5.46 7.68
CA ALA A 54 1.32 5.26 8.15
C ALA A 54 0.95 6.22 9.28
N GLN A 55 1.84 6.40 10.26
CA GLN A 55 1.62 7.33 11.38
C GLN A 55 1.41 8.79 10.92
N ALA A 56 2.15 9.24 9.91
CA ALA A 56 2.00 10.59 9.37
C ALA A 56 0.66 10.77 8.68
N PHE A 57 0.22 9.77 7.90
CA PHE A 57 -1.09 9.79 7.25
C PHE A 57 -2.26 9.69 8.24
N HIS A 58 -2.11 8.96 9.35
CA HIS A 58 -3.11 8.99 10.43
C HIS A 58 -3.28 10.38 11.02
N LYS A 59 -2.17 11.08 11.31
CA LYS A 59 -2.21 12.48 11.79
C LYS A 59 -2.86 13.41 10.75
N LEU A 60 -2.52 13.23 9.47
CA LEU A 60 -3.11 14.00 8.38
C LEU A 60 -4.62 13.77 8.27
N GLY A 61 -5.08 12.51 8.33
CA GLY A 61 -6.49 12.16 8.30
C GLY A 61 -7.28 12.79 9.44
N GLN A 62 -6.70 12.85 10.65
CA GLN A 62 -7.30 13.56 11.79
C GLN A 62 -7.46 15.05 11.51
N LEU A 63 -6.44 15.72 10.99
CA LEU A 63 -6.48 17.16 10.66
C LEU A 63 -7.50 17.46 9.57
N LEU A 64 -7.56 16.63 8.53
CA LEU A 64 -8.45 16.82 7.38
C LEU A 64 -9.85 16.24 7.59
N LYS A 65 -10.10 15.56 8.72
CA LYS A 65 -11.34 14.82 9.01
C LYS A 65 -11.66 13.77 7.94
N ILE A 66 -10.63 13.11 7.40
CA ILE A 66 -10.75 12.01 6.44
C ILE A 66 -10.47 10.70 7.18
N PRO A 67 -11.37 9.71 7.13
CA PRO A 67 -11.12 8.39 7.71
C PRO A 67 -9.89 7.74 7.08
N VAL A 68 -9.06 7.09 7.90
CA VAL A 68 -7.85 6.36 7.47
C VAL A 68 -8.00 4.92 7.90
N HIS A 69 -7.76 3.99 6.98
CA HIS A 69 -7.77 2.55 7.21
C HIS A 69 -6.44 1.94 6.75
N GLU A 70 -5.79 1.17 7.62
CA GLU A 70 -4.52 0.51 7.32
C GLU A 70 -4.76 -0.97 7.08
N VAL A 71 -4.20 -1.47 5.98
CA VAL A 71 -4.27 -2.84 5.48
C VAL A 71 -2.88 -3.46 5.48
#